data_AF-A0A3N7ZQ00-F1
#
_entry.id   AF-A0A3N7ZQ00-F1
#
_cell.length_a   1.000
_cell.length_b   1.000
_cell.length_c   1.000
_cell.angle_alpha   90.00
_cell.angle_beta   90.00
_cell.angle_gamma   90.00
#
_symmetry.space_group_name_H-M   'P 1'
#
loop_
_entity.id
_entity.type
_entity.pdbx_description
1 polymer ?
#
loop_
_entity_poly.entity_id
_entity_poly.type
_entity_poly.pdbx_seq_one_letter_code
_entity_poly.pdbx_strand_id
1 'polypeptide(L)'
;GGGELNLLPWPKVDFSKFGPFEAKPLSRIKKISGANLHRNWVMIPHVTNNDEADITELEALRVQLNKEHEKAGVKFTMLAFVIKAVVAALKKFPTFNASLDGDNLVFKQYYHVGFAADTPNGLVVPVIRDADKKGLVDIAKEMAELSKAARDGKLKPDQMQGGCFSISSLGGIGGTNFTPIINAPEVAILGLSR
;
A
#
# COMPACT_ATOMS: atom_id res chain seq x y z
N GLY A 1 5.35 -21.48 -11.95
CA GLY A 1 4.67 -22.46 -11.09
C GLY A 1 3.33 -21.89 -10.67
N GLY A 2 2.26 -22.65 -10.84
CA GLY A 2 0.90 -22.26 -10.45
C GLY A 2 0.05 -23.50 -10.54
N GLY A 3 0.21 -24.42 -9.57
CA GLY A 3 -0.67 -25.58 -9.47
C GLY A 3 -2.06 -25.10 -9.07
N GLU A 4 -3.09 -25.56 -9.78
CA GLU A 4 -4.45 -25.44 -9.29
C GLU A 4 -4.50 -26.05 -7.89
N LEU A 5 -4.81 -25.23 -6.89
CA LEU A 5 -5.10 -25.77 -5.57
C LEU A 5 -6.34 -26.65 -5.76
N ASN A 6 -6.20 -27.94 -5.48
CA ASN A 6 -7.23 -28.95 -5.70
C ASN A 6 -8.33 -28.82 -4.62
N LEU A 7 -8.97 -27.64 -4.58
CA LEU A 7 -9.97 -27.23 -3.60
C LEU A 7 -11.37 -27.56 -4.12
N LEU A 8 -12.30 -27.78 -3.20
CA LEU A 8 -13.71 -27.85 -3.55
C LEU A 8 -14.15 -26.56 -4.25
N PRO A 9 -15.03 -26.64 -5.26
CA PRO A 9 -15.54 -25.46 -5.93
C PRO A 9 -16.31 -24.57 -4.95
N TRP A 10 -16.36 -23.27 -5.24
CA TRP A 10 -17.14 -22.33 -4.44
C TRP A 10 -18.61 -22.78 -4.37
N PRO A 11 -19.24 -22.84 -3.18
CA PRO A 11 -20.63 -23.29 -3.03
C PRO A 11 -21.59 -22.48 -3.90
N LYS A 12 -22.49 -23.19 -4.60
CA LYS A 12 -23.60 -22.56 -5.34
C LYS A 12 -24.81 -22.49 -4.42
N VAL A 13 -25.13 -21.29 -3.95
CA VAL A 13 -26.26 -21.03 -3.05
C VAL A 13 -27.34 -20.25 -3.80
N ASP A 14 -28.59 -20.70 -3.65
CA ASP A 14 -29.75 -19.93 -4.09
C ASP A 14 -30.20 -18.98 -2.98
N PHE A 15 -29.79 -17.71 -3.10
CA PHE A 15 -30.07 -16.70 -2.09
C PHE A 15 -31.55 -16.35 -1.95
N SER A 16 -32.37 -16.61 -2.98
CA SER A 16 -33.82 -16.30 -2.96
C SER A 16 -34.59 -17.11 -1.91
N LYS A 17 -34.06 -18.27 -1.51
CA LYS A 17 -34.64 -19.13 -0.48
C LYS A 17 -34.62 -18.50 0.91
N PHE A 18 -33.78 -17.49 1.14
CA PHE A 18 -33.58 -16.87 2.45
C PHE A 18 -34.17 -15.45 2.55
N GLY A 19 -34.83 -14.97 1.48
CA GLY A 19 -35.46 -13.64 1.44
C GLY A 19 -35.09 -12.84 0.19
N PRO A 20 -35.58 -11.59 0.09
CA PRO A 20 -35.22 -10.68 -1.00
C PRO A 20 -33.70 -10.42 -1.05
N PHE A 21 -33.13 -10.41 -2.24
CA PHE A 21 -31.70 -10.14 -2.45
C PHE A 21 -31.46 -9.18 -3.61
N GLU A 22 -30.32 -8.48 -3.56
CA GLU A 22 -29.88 -7.59 -4.62
C GLU A 22 -28.47 -7.99 -5.06
N ALA A 23 -28.29 -8.33 -6.34
CA ALA A 23 -26.98 -8.63 -6.91
C ALA A 23 -26.37 -7.38 -7.55
N LYS A 24 -25.16 -7.00 -7.13
CA LYS A 24 -24.39 -5.89 -7.70
C LYS A 24 -23.14 -6.39 -8.40
N PRO A 25 -22.88 -6.04 -9.68
CA PRO A 25 -21.67 -6.45 -10.36
C PRO A 25 -20.45 -5.75 -9.76
N LEU A 26 -19.34 -6.48 -9.62
CA LEU A 26 -18.06 -5.90 -9.22
C LEU A 26 -17.48 -5.02 -10.33
N SER A 27 -16.87 -3.90 -9.93
CA SER A 27 -16.09 -3.05 -10.83
C SER A 27 -14.89 -3.81 -11.41
N ARG A 28 -14.39 -3.35 -12.57
CA ARG A 28 -13.19 -3.94 -13.19
C ARG A 28 -11.98 -3.92 -12.24
N ILE A 29 -11.80 -2.81 -11.51
CA ILE A 29 -10.71 -2.67 -10.53
C ILE A 29 -10.83 -3.73 -9.43
N LYS A 30 -12.03 -3.90 -8.83
CA LYS A 30 -12.25 -4.91 -7.79
C LYS A 30 -11.98 -6.34 -8.28
N LYS A 31 -12.35 -6.66 -9.53
CA LYS A 31 -12.06 -7.98 -10.13
C LYS A 31 -10.56 -8.22 -10.28
N ILE A 32 -9.81 -7.22 -10.78
CA ILE A 32 -8.35 -7.32 -10.96
C ILE A 32 -7.64 -7.39 -9.61
N SER A 33 -7.94 -6.49 -8.69
CA SER A 33 -7.33 -6.47 -7.35
C SER A 33 -7.64 -7.76 -6.59
N GLY A 34 -8.86 -8.28 -6.68
CA GLY A 34 -9.24 -9.56 -6.05
C GLY A 34 -8.41 -10.74 -6.55
N ALA A 35 -8.23 -10.86 -7.88
CA ALA A 35 -7.40 -11.91 -8.46
C ALA A 35 -5.92 -11.78 -8.05
N ASN A 36 -5.39 -10.55 -8.02
CA ASN A 36 -4.02 -10.28 -7.58
C ASN A 36 -3.80 -10.63 -6.10
N LEU A 37 -4.71 -10.21 -5.22
CA LEU A 37 -4.64 -10.51 -3.78
C LEU A 37 -4.70 -12.02 -3.53
N HIS A 38 -5.56 -12.74 -4.25
CA HIS A 38 -5.67 -14.20 -4.10
C HIS A 38 -4.39 -14.91 -4.55
N ARG A 39 -3.81 -14.54 -5.70
CA ARG A 39 -2.50 -15.06 -6.11
C ARG A 39 -1.44 -14.81 -5.03
N ASN A 40 -1.36 -13.59 -4.51
CA ASN A 40 -0.35 -13.24 -3.51
C ASN A 40 -0.55 -14.05 -2.22
N TRP A 41 -1.79 -14.18 -1.75
CA TRP A 41 -2.16 -14.97 -0.57
C TRP A 41 -1.71 -16.43 -0.67
N VAL A 42 -1.90 -17.05 -1.83
CA VAL A 42 -1.54 -18.45 -2.06
C VAL A 42 -0.03 -18.64 -2.24
N MET A 43 0.60 -17.73 -2.98
CA MET A 43 1.99 -17.91 -3.43
C MET A 43 3.02 -17.44 -2.39
N ILE A 44 2.63 -16.58 -1.45
CA ILE A 44 3.52 -16.03 -0.43
C ILE A 44 3.10 -16.60 0.93
N PRO A 45 4.00 -17.31 1.65
CA PRO A 45 3.75 -17.71 3.03
C PRO A 45 3.88 -16.47 3.94
N HIS A 46 2.74 -15.89 4.32
CA HIS A 46 2.71 -14.64 5.08
C HIS A 46 3.00 -14.86 6.56
N VAL A 47 3.81 -13.96 7.13
CA VAL A 47 3.94 -13.75 8.58
C VAL A 47 3.76 -12.26 8.84
N THR A 48 3.10 -11.90 9.93
CA THR A 48 2.96 -10.50 10.36
C THR A 48 3.64 -10.32 11.70
N ASN A 49 4.55 -9.36 11.77
CA ASN A 49 5.11 -8.85 13.01
C ASN A 49 4.44 -7.51 13.35
N ASN A 50 4.03 -7.34 14.60
CA ASN A 50 3.45 -6.09 15.10
C ASN A 50 4.44 -5.44 16.06
N ASP A 51 4.44 -4.12 16.08
CA ASP A 51 5.28 -3.32 16.98
C ASP A 51 4.63 -1.94 17.20
N GLU A 52 5.07 -1.23 18.23
CA GLU A 52 4.61 0.11 18.57
C GLU A 52 5.78 1.09 18.51
N ALA A 53 5.52 2.29 17.97
CA ALA A 53 6.52 3.35 17.89
C ALA A 53 5.97 4.61 18.56
N ASP A 54 6.73 5.17 19.51
CA ASP A 54 6.42 6.48 20.07
C ASP A 54 6.66 7.56 19.01
N ILE A 55 5.58 8.23 18.63
CA ILE A 55 5.57 9.29 17.62
C ILE A 55 5.29 10.67 18.23
N THR A 56 5.39 10.83 19.56
CA THR A 56 5.02 12.07 20.26
C THR A 56 5.78 13.30 19.70
N GLU A 57 7.10 13.21 19.62
CA GLU A 57 7.93 14.30 19.09
C GLU A 57 7.76 14.47 17.57
N LEU A 58 7.56 13.36 16.86
CA LEU A 58 7.34 13.36 15.42
C LEU A 58 6.01 14.05 15.06
N GLU A 59 4.96 13.82 15.85
CA GLU A 59 3.66 14.47 15.67
C GLU A 59 3.75 15.97 15.99
N ALA A 60 4.46 16.34 17.05
CA ALA A 60 4.73 17.75 17.36
C ALA A 60 5.46 18.45 16.20
N LEU A 61 6.50 17.81 15.65
CA LEU A 61 7.22 18.30 14.47
C LEU A 61 6.29 18.40 13.24
N ARG A 62 5.45 17.40 12.99
CA ARG A 62 4.48 17.41 11.88
C ARG A 62 3.51 18.59 11.99
N VAL A 63 2.99 18.86 13.19
CA VAL A 63 2.09 20.00 13.44
C VAL A 63 2.82 21.32 13.21
N GLN A 64 4.04 21.45 13.72
CA GLN A 64 4.87 22.64 13.50
C GLN A 64 5.14 22.88 12.00
N LEU A 65 5.61 21.88 11.26
CA LEU A 65 5.92 21.99 9.84
C LEU A 65 4.69 22.38 9.01
N ASN A 66 3.50 21.84 9.35
CA ASN A 66 2.26 22.24 8.70
C ASN A 66 1.92 23.71 8.92
N LYS A 67 2.14 24.23 10.12
CA LYS A 67 1.92 25.66 10.42
C LYS A 67 2.90 26.55 9.65
N GLU A 68 4.17 26.15 9.57
CA GLU A 68 5.19 26.90 8.86
C GLU A 68 4.94 26.92 7.33
N HIS A 69 4.39 25.84 6.79
CA HIS A 69 4.21 25.65 5.33
C HIS A 69 2.78 25.90 4.85
N GLU A 70 1.89 26.38 5.72
CA GLU A 70 0.48 26.66 5.41
C GLU A 70 0.35 27.61 4.20
N LYS A 71 1.15 28.68 4.17
CA LYS A 71 1.17 29.65 3.06
C LYS A 71 1.69 29.06 1.75
N ALA A 72 2.51 28.01 1.81
CA ALA A 72 3.03 27.31 0.64
C ALA A 72 2.08 26.23 0.12
N GLY A 73 0.95 26.00 0.81
CA GLY A 73 -0.05 24.99 0.44
C GLY A 73 0.42 23.55 0.59
N VAL A 74 1.49 23.30 1.37
CA VAL A 74 2.03 21.95 1.59
C VAL A 74 1.47 21.38 2.88
N LYS A 75 0.88 20.19 2.81
CA LYS A 75 0.36 19.47 3.98
C LYS A 75 1.14 18.19 4.23
N PHE A 76 1.84 18.14 5.35
CA PHE A 76 2.56 16.97 5.82
C PHE A 76 1.64 16.02 6.59
N THR A 77 1.55 14.79 6.10
CA THR A 77 0.89 13.67 6.78
C THR A 77 1.95 12.81 7.46
N MET A 78 1.56 12.02 8.46
CA MET A 78 2.47 11.08 9.12
C MET A 78 3.13 10.11 8.12
N LEU A 79 2.36 9.68 7.12
CA LEU A 79 2.82 8.80 6.05
C LEU A 79 4.03 9.35 5.28
N ALA A 80 4.16 10.68 5.10
CA ALA A 80 5.34 11.26 4.45
C ALA A 80 6.64 11.01 5.24
N PHE A 81 6.57 11.05 6.57
CA PHE A 81 7.70 10.73 7.46
C PHE A 81 7.99 9.23 7.45
N VAL A 82 6.95 8.40 7.48
CA VAL A 82 7.11 6.94 7.42
C VAL A 82 7.74 6.51 6.10
N ILE A 83 7.42 7.14 4.97
CA ILE A 83 8.10 6.88 3.69
C ILE A 83 9.60 7.14 3.79
N LYS A 84 10.02 8.25 4.41
CA LYS A 84 11.45 8.53 4.64
C LYS A 84 12.10 7.49 5.55
N ALA A 85 11.41 7.08 6.61
CA ALA A 85 11.90 6.07 7.54
C ALA A 85 12.04 4.68 6.87
N VAL A 86 11.04 4.28 6.08
CA VAL A 86 11.07 3.05 5.28
C VAL A 86 12.23 3.06 4.31
N VAL A 87 12.45 4.16 3.58
CA VAL A 87 13.61 4.27 2.69
C VAL A 87 14.94 4.09 3.43
N ALA A 88 15.09 4.69 4.62
CA ALA A 88 16.27 4.49 5.44
C ALA A 88 16.44 3.03 5.89
N ALA A 89 15.34 2.37 6.27
CA ALA A 89 15.33 0.96 6.64
C ALA A 89 15.68 0.06 5.45
N LEU A 90 15.14 0.31 4.25
CA LEU A 90 15.45 -0.43 3.03
C LEU A 90 16.93 -0.31 2.63
N LYS A 91 17.55 0.85 2.85
CA LYS A 91 19.00 1.04 2.65
C LYS A 91 19.82 0.22 3.64
N LYS A 92 19.39 0.15 4.90
CA LYS A 92 20.05 -0.62 5.96
C LYS A 92 19.86 -2.14 5.81
N PHE A 93 18.69 -2.56 5.32
CA PHE A 93 18.30 -3.95 5.19
C PHE A 93 17.88 -4.26 3.73
N PRO A 94 18.85 -4.39 2.81
CA PRO A 94 18.58 -4.46 1.37
C PRO A 94 17.76 -5.68 0.93
N THR A 95 17.70 -6.73 1.73
CA THR A 95 16.83 -7.90 1.47
C THR A 95 15.35 -7.52 1.42
N PHE A 96 14.92 -6.50 2.15
CA PHE A 96 13.56 -5.96 2.06
C PHE A 96 13.34 -5.10 0.81
N ASN A 97 14.42 -4.69 0.13
CA ASN A 97 14.40 -3.96 -1.15
C ASN A 97 14.66 -4.89 -2.34
N ALA A 98 14.17 -6.12 -2.27
CA ALA A 98 14.39 -7.13 -3.30
C ALA A 98 13.08 -7.73 -3.82
N SER A 99 13.19 -8.63 -4.79
CA SER A 99 12.12 -9.47 -5.32
C SER A 99 12.66 -10.87 -5.61
N LEU A 100 11.84 -11.89 -5.39
CA LEU A 100 12.18 -13.26 -5.80
C LEU A 100 11.85 -13.44 -7.29
N ASP A 101 12.83 -13.90 -8.07
CA ASP A 101 12.70 -14.22 -9.49
C ASP A 101 13.35 -15.58 -9.80
N GLY A 102 12.51 -16.62 -9.88
CA GLY A 102 12.97 -18.01 -9.90
C GLY A 102 13.77 -18.33 -8.64
N ASP A 103 15.02 -18.78 -8.82
CA ASP A 103 15.95 -19.09 -7.73
C ASP A 103 16.81 -17.87 -7.31
N ASN A 104 16.58 -16.70 -7.91
CA ASN A 104 17.36 -15.50 -7.65
C ASN A 104 16.61 -14.52 -6.75
N LEU A 105 17.37 -13.85 -5.88
CA LEU A 105 16.91 -12.66 -5.19
C LEU A 105 17.43 -11.41 -5.91
N VAL A 106 16.53 -10.65 -6.52
CA VAL A 106 16.84 -9.45 -7.30
C VAL A 106 16.86 -8.23 -6.38
N PHE A 107 18.06 -7.77 -6.02
CA PHE A 107 18.26 -6.57 -5.20
C PHE A 107 18.11 -5.29 -6.03
N LYS A 108 17.16 -4.43 -5.66
CA LYS A 108 16.87 -3.19 -6.37
C LYS A 108 17.84 -2.10 -5.90
N GLN A 109 18.41 -1.36 -6.86
CA GLN A 109 19.30 -0.22 -6.62
C GLN A 109 18.54 1.12 -6.65
N TYR A 110 17.22 1.07 -6.54
CA TYR A 110 16.31 2.19 -6.51
C TYR A 110 15.30 2.01 -5.37
N TYR A 111 14.72 3.12 -4.90
CA TYR A 111 13.83 3.14 -3.75
C TYR A 111 12.50 3.79 -4.15
N HIS A 112 11.57 2.97 -4.59
CA HIS A 112 10.23 3.40 -4.98
C HIS A 112 9.23 2.85 -3.97
N VAL A 113 8.44 3.72 -3.34
CA VAL A 113 7.55 3.32 -2.24
C VAL A 113 6.09 3.50 -2.67
N GLY A 114 5.37 2.39 -2.67
CA GLY A 114 3.93 2.36 -2.89
C GLY A 114 3.18 2.78 -1.63
N PHE A 115 2.05 3.47 -1.79
CA PHE A 115 1.13 3.72 -0.67
C PHE A 115 -0.31 3.41 -1.06
N ALA A 116 -1.05 2.78 -0.14
CA ALA A 116 -2.44 2.43 -0.37
C ALA A 116 -3.32 3.69 -0.36
N ALA A 117 -4.09 3.88 -1.43
CA ALA A 117 -5.10 4.93 -1.55
C ALA A 117 -6.47 4.30 -1.77
N ASP A 118 -7.39 4.51 -0.81
CA ASP A 118 -8.77 4.08 -0.95
C ASP A 118 -9.55 5.05 -1.84
N THR A 119 -10.39 4.49 -2.72
CA THR A 119 -11.17 5.24 -3.71
C THR A 119 -12.56 4.63 -3.83
N PRO A 120 -13.57 5.38 -4.34
CA PRO A 120 -14.90 4.83 -4.57
C PRO A 120 -14.92 3.56 -5.44
N ASN A 121 -13.93 3.40 -6.33
CA ASN A 121 -13.85 2.29 -7.28
C ASN A 121 -13.05 1.08 -6.74
N GLY A 122 -12.41 1.23 -5.58
CA GLY A 122 -11.56 0.23 -4.93
C GLY A 122 -10.18 0.77 -4.57
N LEU A 123 -9.41 -0.06 -3.85
CA LEU A 123 -8.05 0.26 -3.44
C LEU A 123 -7.09 0.27 -4.63
N VAL A 124 -6.26 1.30 -4.71
CA VAL A 124 -5.14 1.42 -5.65
C VAL A 124 -3.85 1.76 -4.91
N VAL A 125 -2.70 1.42 -5.50
CA VAL A 125 -1.38 1.64 -4.88
C VAL A 125 -0.52 2.49 -5.81
N PRO A 126 -0.64 3.84 -5.79
CA PRO A 126 0.31 4.72 -6.44
C PRO A 126 1.72 4.59 -5.83
N VAL A 127 2.74 4.90 -6.62
CA VAL A 127 4.16 4.73 -6.29
C VAL A 127 4.88 6.07 -6.34
N ILE A 128 5.54 6.44 -5.25
CA ILE A 128 6.50 7.54 -5.22
C ILE A 128 7.84 7.00 -5.70
N ARG A 129 8.27 7.46 -6.87
CA ARG A 129 9.56 7.07 -7.46
C ARG A 129 10.72 7.82 -6.79
N ASP A 130 11.89 7.22 -6.77
CA ASP A 130 13.13 7.79 -6.21
C ASP A 130 12.92 8.48 -4.85
N ALA A 131 12.16 7.85 -3.94
CA ALA A 131 11.78 8.43 -2.65
C ALA A 131 13.00 8.73 -1.77
N ASP A 132 14.14 8.12 -2.07
CA ASP A 132 15.41 8.39 -1.41
C ASP A 132 16.08 9.68 -1.85
N LYS A 133 15.78 10.17 -3.06
CA LYS A 133 16.29 11.44 -3.60
C LYS A 133 15.39 12.63 -3.26
N LYS A 134 14.23 12.39 -2.65
CA LYS A 134 13.20 13.42 -2.38
C LYS A 134 13.24 13.92 -0.95
N GLY A 135 13.00 15.22 -0.78
CA GLY A 135 12.76 15.84 0.51
C GLY A 135 11.33 15.57 1.01
N LEU A 136 11.06 15.94 2.26
CA LEU A 136 9.73 15.75 2.87
C LEU A 136 8.64 16.57 2.16
N VAL A 137 8.99 17.77 1.69
CA VAL A 137 8.10 18.64 0.91
C VAL A 137 7.70 17.99 -0.42
N ASP A 138 8.66 17.44 -1.14
CA ASP A 138 8.42 16.80 -2.46
C ASP A 138 7.52 15.59 -2.31
N ILE A 139 7.82 14.73 -1.31
CA ILE A 139 6.98 13.57 -0.98
C ILE A 139 5.56 14.00 -0.63
N ALA A 140 5.39 15.02 0.21
CA ALA A 140 4.06 15.49 0.60
C ALA A 140 3.24 16.00 -0.59
N LYS A 141 3.86 16.78 -1.50
CA LYS A 141 3.21 17.28 -2.72
C LYS A 141 2.82 16.14 -3.66
N GLU A 142 3.75 15.25 -3.96
CA GLU A 142 3.51 14.13 -4.88
C GLU A 142 2.47 13.15 -4.32
N MET A 143 2.49 12.88 -3.00
CA MET A 143 1.42 12.11 -2.36
C MET A 143 0.06 12.75 -2.55
N ALA A 144 -0.05 14.07 -2.38
CA ALA A 144 -1.32 14.78 -2.55
C ALA A 144 -1.82 14.70 -4.00
N GLU A 145 -0.92 14.87 -4.97
CA GLU A 145 -1.22 14.75 -6.40
C GLU A 145 -1.68 13.33 -6.77
N LEU A 146 -0.93 12.31 -6.36
CA LEU A 146 -1.26 10.91 -6.62
C LEU A 146 -2.55 10.48 -5.92
N SER A 147 -2.78 10.94 -4.68
CA SER A 147 -4.02 10.66 -3.95
C SER A 147 -5.23 11.30 -4.63
N LYS A 148 -5.09 12.52 -5.14
CA LYS A 148 -6.15 13.19 -5.90
C LYS A 148 -6.41 12.46 -7.22
N ALA A 149 -5.36 12.15 -7.97
CA ALA A 149 -5.48 11.38 -9.21
C ALA A 149 -6.14 10.01 -8.98
N ALA A 150 -5.85 9.34 -7.86
CA ALA A 150 -6.48 8.08 -7.48
C ALA A 150 -7.98 8.22 -7.30
N ARG A 151 -8.41 9.19 -6.49
CA ARG A 151 -9.83 9.45 -6.21
C ARG A 151 -10.59 9.89 -7.47
N ASP A 152 -9.95 10.67 -8.32
CA ASP A 152 -10.52 11.12 -9.60
C ASP A 152 -10.52 10.02 -10.68
N GLY A 153 -9.92 8.85 -10.42
CA GLY A 153 -9.80 7.77 -11.40
C GLY A 153 -8.84 8.08 -12.56
N LYS A 154 -7.89 8.99 -12.34
CA LYS A 154 -6.95 9.52 -13.34
C LYS A 154 -5.51 9.04 -13.15
N LEU A 155 -5.27 8.09 -12.24
CA LEU A 155 -3.96 7.46 -12.11
C LEU A 155 -3.59 6.74 -13.40
N LYS A 156 -2.39 7.03 -13.90
CA LYS A 156 -1.83 6.36 -15.06
C LYS A 156 -1.17 5.03 -14.63
N PRO A 157 -1.10 4.02 -15.52
CA PRO A 157 -0.51 2.73 -15.20
C PRO A 157 0.95 2.81 -14.71
N ASP A 158 1.76 3.70 -15.26
CA ASP A 158 3.16 3.93 -14.89
C ASP A 158 3.33 4.51 -13.47
N GLN A 159 2.29 5.16 -12.94
CA GLN A 159 2.25 5.67 -11.56
C GLN A 159 1.92 4.59 -10.53
N MET A 160 1.57 3.37 -10.95
CA MET A 160 1.24 2.23 -10.08
C MET A 160 2.23 1.07 -10.24
N GLN A 161 3.37 1.30 -10.90
CA GLN A 161 4.35 0.26 -11.24
C GLN A 161 5.73 0.58 -10.67
N GLY A 162 6.53 -0.47 -10.46
CA GLY A 162 7.93 -0.35 -10.02
C GLY A 162 8.11 -0.17 -8.52
N GLY A 163 7.07 -0.40 -7.71
CA GLY A 163 7.16 -0.39 -6.26
C GLY A 163 8.20 -1.39 -5.74
N CYS A 164 8.93 -0.97 -4.72
CA CYS A 164 9.88 -1.81 -4.00
C CYS A 164 9.29 -2.34 -2.69
N PHE A 165 8.45 -1.52 -2.07
CA PHE A 165 7.82 -1.74 -0.77
C PHE A 165 6.52 -0.93 -0.71
N SER A 166 5.49 -1.49 -0.08
CA SER A 166 4.18 -0.86 0.07
C SER A 166 3.92 -0.43 1.52
N ILE A 167 3.24 0.69 1.70
CA ILE A 167 2.70 1.13 2.99
C ILE A 167 1.17 1.20 2.88
N SER A 168 0.46 0.59 3.82
CA SER A 168 -0.98 0.70 3.95
C SER A 168 -1.31 1.40 5.26
N SER A 169 -1.94 2.58 5.21
CA SER A 169 -2.31 3.32 6.42
C SER A 169 -3.83 3.34 6.61
N LEU A 170 -4.28 2.78 7.72
CA LEU A 170 -5.68 2.76 8.16
C LEU A 170 -5.92 3.66 9.38
N GLY A 171 -4.90 4.37 9.88
CA GLY A 171 -5.01 5.22 11.07
C GLY A 171 -6.06 6.33 10.99
N GLY A 172 -6.44 6.76 9.78
CA GLY A 172 -7.55 7.70 9.58
C GLY A 172 -8.95 7.11 9.77
N ILE A 173 -9.07 5.78 9.76
CA ILE A 173 -10.33 5.03 9.95
C ILE A 173 -10.39 4.49 11.38
N GLY A 174 -9.31 3.83 11.83
CA GLY A 174 -9.21 3.21 13.15
C GLY A 174 -8.60 1.81 13.10
N GLY A 175 -8.75 1.07 14.20
CA GLY A 175 -8.13 -0.24 14.40
C GLY A 175 -6.79 -0.14 15.13
N THR A 176 -6.42 -1.22 15.83
CA THR A 176 -5.18 -1.31 16.62
C THR A 176 -4.07 -2.02 15.85
N ASN A 177 -4.38 -3.16 15.23
CA ASN A 177 -3.45 -3.95 14.42
C ASN A 177 -4.19 -4.60 13.24
N PHE A 178 -3.48 -4.87 12.14
CA PHE A 178 -4.00 -5.64 11.01
C PHE A 178 -2.87 -6.35 10.26
N THR A 179 -3.22 -7.40 9.50
CA THR A 179 -2.28 -8.29 8.80
C THR A 179 -2.34 -8.06 7.28
N PRO A 180 -1.65 -7.04 6.74
CA PRO A 180 -1.71 -6.74 5.31
C PRO A 180 -1.15 -7.87 4.43
N ILE A 181 -1.75 -8.07 3.25
CA ILE A 181 -1.24 -8.97 2.22
C ILE A 181 -0.09 -8.30 1.46
N ILE A 182 1.01 -9.01 1.27
CA ILE A 182 2.18 -8.52 0.54
C ILE A 182 1.82 -8.29 -0.93
N ASN A 183 2.24 -7.14 -1.48
CA ASN A 183 2.00 -6.78 -2.87
C ASN A 183 3.09 -7.36 -3.79
N ALA A 184 2.96 -8.64 -4.15
CA ALA A 184 3.91 -9.32 -5.03
C ALA A 184 4.19 -8.50 -6.33
N PRO A 185 5.46 -8.43 -6.81
CA PRO A 185 6.62 -9.19 -6.36
C PRO A 185 7.44 -8.50 -5.25
N GLU A 186 6.89 -7.51 -4.54
CA GLU A 186 7.50 -6.98 -3.32
C GLU A 186 7.56 -8.08 -2.25
N VAL A 187 8.50 -7.95 -1.31
CA VAL A 187 8.76 -8.96 -0.29
C VAL A 187 8.17 -8.61 1.08
N ALA A 188 7.69 -7.37 1.25
CA ALA A 188 7.12 -6.89 2.50
C ALA A 188 6.17 -5.70 2.27
N ILE A 189 5.33 -5.45 3.27
CA ILE A 189 4.38 -4.34 3.34
C ILE A 189 4.29 -3.87 4.80
N LEU A 190 4.19 -2.56 5.02
CA LEU A 190 3.99 -1.98 6.35
C LEU A 190 2.53 -1.55 6.52
N GLY A 191 1.85 -2.11 7.53
CA GLY A 191 0.55 -1.63 7.99
C GLY A 191 0.70 -0.57 9.08
N LEU A 192 -0.04 0.54 8.97
CA LEU A 192 -0.10 1.58 10.00
C LEU A 192 -1.53 1.69 10.54
N SER A 193 -1.69 1.50 11.84
CA SER A 193 -2.95 1.62 12.57
C SER A 193 -3.08 3.00 13.25
N ARG A 194 -4.13 3.19 14.06
CA ARG A 194 -4.35 4.42 14.82
C ARG A 194 -3.64 4.40 16.16
#